data_AF-A0A959QIT4-F1
#
_entry.id   AF-A0A959QIT4-F1
#
_cell.length_a   1.000
_cell.length_b   1.000
_cell.length_c   1.000
_cell.angle_alpha   90.00
_cell.angle_beta   90.00
_cell.angle_gamma   90.00
#
_symmetry.space_group_name_H-M   'P 1'
#
loop_
_entity.id
_entity.type
_entity.pdbx_description
1 polymer ?
#
loop_
_entity_poly.entity_id
_entity_poly.type
_entity_poly.pdbx_seq_one_letter_code
_entity_poly.pdbx_strand_id
1 'polypeptide(L)'
;MANIHEHAVLTDVLTPDGSGYVGSHGEDFLLANNAQWIGFSLEIGPDGGLYVLDWHDADICGKEVVNKETGRVFRIMPRQNHAKQWIDRNIDLSQLSDLDLAKLQSSESNWHTRRARLIMQERSQQKSLEPEATKYLSDLLYQNQPDAHRLNALWSLYCINMLTENDWHKLLSDKNEFIRAWTIQLLSEDEAPANELLSKIETMAKNEPSPVVRLYLASMLQRLPLQSRWNCFESLAKFAVDTADHNIPLMLWYAFEPMVNADPQQALSAIAQSPFIQLRKFTARRLIDGGHIEDLINHLSLKDNQITDLLEGMLTALEDRTDIKEPPSWKQKVESLQTSNKGINTLLRNIDQQFGTQETIRTLLSTLENNNATVPDLQNAINQLAARREKDLIKFLPHLLENSNLQREVIQAIAQYDDRQLGELLLSKYAGFPHQVKSEVIQTLSSRSLYGGQLAMAIADGRIPKKEIPAYIARQLRRVVGSGFVEIWGPIDEPDPDIQQSYIKYKNLLQRAAADKIDYAQGALVFQTSCGPCHTMYGKGGHIGPELTGSNRTNIDYLLANILEPNAEIQDDYRMFVVTTHDGRIFTGNKISE
;
A
#
# COMPACT_ATOMS: atom_id res chain seq x y z
N MET A 1 23.78 1.14 4.20
CA MET A 1 22.75 2.18 3.99
C MET A 1 22.84 3.20 5.11
N ALA A 2 22.52 4.48 4.88
CA ALA A 2 22.37 5.45 5.97
C ALA A 2 20.91 5.40 6.46
N ASN A 3 20.73 5.30 7.77
CA ASN A 3 19.43 5.29 8.43
C ASN A 3 19.23 6.65 9.13
N ILE A 4 18.28 7.43 8.62
CA ILE A 4 18.00 8.78 9.11
C ILE A 4 17.36 8.78 10.51
N HIS A 5 16.60 7.73 10.87
CA HIS A 5 15.91 7.63 12.16
C HIS A 5 16.82 7.14 13.28
N GLU A 6 17.79 6.28 12.94
CA GLU A 6 18.76 5.76 13.91
C GLU A 6 20.03 6.60 14.00
N HIS A 7 20.16 7.63 13.15
CA HIS A 7 21.37 8.41 12.98
C HIS A 7 22.60 7.51 12.76
N ALA A 8 22.46 6.52 11.88
CA ALA A 8 23.43 5.46 11.71
C ALA A 8 23.80 5.20 10.24
N VAL A 9 24.96 4.60 10.02
CA VAL A 9 25.28 3.87 8.79
C VAL A 9 25.22 2.40 9.14
N LEU A 10 24.29 1.70 8.52
CA LEU A 10 24.05 0.27 8.68
C LEU A 10 24.65 -0.51 7.51
N THR A 11 24.88 -1.80 7.72
CA THR A 11 25.22 -2.73 6.64
C THR A 11 24.10 -3.75 6.48
N ASP A 12 23.85 -4.16 5.23
CA ASP A 12 22.93 -5.23 4.92
C ASP A 12 23.71 -6.36 4.23
N VAL A 13 23.43 -7.60 4.65
CA VAL A 13 23.97 -8.79 4.02
C VAL A 13 22.95 -9.31 3.02
N LEU A 14 23.29 -9.25 1.73
CA LEU A 14 22.46 -9.75 0.64
C LEU A 14 22.80 -11.21 0.37
N THR A 15 21.80 -12.09 0.48
CA THR A 15 21.92 -13.51 0.12
C THR A 15 21.07 -13.79 -1.11
N PRO A 16 21.61 -14.41 -2.18
CA PRO A 16 20.81 -14.81 -3.33
C PRO A 16 19.65 -15.73 -2.92
N ASP A 17 18.45 -15.44 -3.42
CA ASP A 17 17.26 -16.26 -3.20
C ASP A 17 16.33 -16.15 -4.42
N GLY A 18 16.02 -17.29 -5.04
CA GLY A 18 15.25 -17.34 -6.28
C GLY A 18 15.84 -16.44 -7.37
N SER A 19 15.02 -15.51 -7.86
CA SER A 19 15.34 -14.54 -8.90
C SER A 19 16.05 -13.27 -8.41
N GLY A 20 16.17 -13.10 -7.09
CA GLY A 20 16.70 -11.88 -6.47
C GLY A 20 17.58 -12.16 -5.26
N TYR A 21 17.46 -11.29 -4.26
CA TYR A 21 18.23 -11.35 -3.02
C TYR A 21 17.32 -11.11 -1.83
N VAL A 22 17.59 -11.78 -0.72
CA VAL A 22 17.04 -11.44 0.60
C VAL A 22 18.10 -10.69 1.38
N GLY A 23 17.74 -9.49 1.85
CA GLY A 23 18.57 -8.69 2.74
C GLY A 23 18.34 -9.09 4.19
N SER A 24 19.43 -9.20 4.94
CA SER A 24 19.40 -9.33 6.40
C SER A 24 20.28 -8.26 7.03
N HIS A 25 19.90 -7.79 8.22
CA HIS A 25 20.68 -6.79 8.94
C HIS A 25 22.09 -7.32 9.22
N GLY A 26 23.10 -6.53 8.87
CA GLY A 26 24.51 -6.78 9.13
C GLY A 26 24.96 -6.18 10.47
N GLU A 27 26.11 -5.51 10.45
CA GLU A 27 26.61 -4.74 11.59
C GLU A 27 26.17 -3.27 11.51
N ASP A 28 26.00 -2.65 12.69
CA ASP A 28 25.90 -1.20 12.87
C ASP A 28 27.27 -0.55 12.60
N PHE A 29 27.56 -0.35 11.31
CA PHE A 29 28.87 0.10 10.85
C PHE A 29 29.32 1.43 11.47
N LEU A 30 28.41 2.39 11.64
CA LEU A 30 28.68 3.65 12.32
C LEU A 30 27.42 4.19 13.00
N LEU A 31 27.55 4.63 14.25
CA LEU A 31 26.55 5.43 14.94
C LEU A 31 27.02 6.88 15.03
N ALA A 32 26.16 7.82 14.62
CA ALA A 32 26.45 9.23 14.79
C ALA A 32 26.32 9.61 16.28
N ASN A 33 27.24 10.44 16.75
CA ASN A 33 27.20 11.00 18.10
C ASN A 33 26.39 12.31 18.19
N ASN A 34 25.56 12.57 17.19
CA ASN A 34 24.82 13.82 17.03
C ASN A 34 23.42 13.50 16.47
N ALA A 35 22.38 13.83 17.23
CA ALA A 35 20.98 13.62 16.85
C ALA A 35 20.53 14.52 15.68
N GLN A 36 21.33 15.51 15.29
CA GLN A 36 21.09 16.30 14.09
C GLN A 36 21.87 15.76 12.89
N TRP A 37 22.42 14.54 12.95
CA TRP A 37 23.05 13.91 11.78
C TRP A 37 21.99 13.17 10.98
N ILE A 38 21.83 13.51 9.71
CA ILE A 38 20.85 12.92 8.79
C ILE A 38 21.61 12.47 7.55
N GLY A 39 22.18 11.26 7.61
CA GLY A 39 22.85 10.64 6.47
C GLY A 39 21.84 10.20 5.41
N PHE A 40 21.95 10.72 4.20
CA PHE A 40 20.98 10.43 3.13
C PHE A 40 21.59 9.74 1.91
N SER A 41 22.89 9.92 1.66
CA SER A 41 23.55 9.34 0.49
C SER A 41 24.96 8.88 0.85
N LEU A 42 25.40 7.79 0.20
CA LEU A 42 26.72 7.23 0.36
C LEU A 42 27.37 6.98 -0.99
N GLU A 43 28.65 7.30 -1.10
CA GLU A 43 29.46 7.05 -2.28
C GLU A 43 30.84 6.50 -1.91
N ILE A 44 31.43 5.67 -2.76
CA ILE A 44 32.81 5.19 -2.58
C ILE A 44 33.73 6.02 -3.46
N GLY A 45 34.73 6.68 -2.87
CA GLY A 45 35.71 7.48 -3.60
C GLY A 45 36.84 6.68 -4.26
N PRO A 46 37.70 7.35 -5.05
CA PRO A 46 38.79 6.71 -5.81
C PRO A 46 39.80 5.97 -4.94
N ASP A 47 40.01 6.43 -3.71
CA ASP A 47 40.92 5.87 -2.72
C ASP A 47 40.29 4.78 -1.83
N GLY A 48 39.01 4.46 -2.05
CA GLY A 48 38.25 3.46 -1.31
C GLY A 48 37.50 4.01 -0.08
N GLY A 49 37.51 5.34 0.12
CA GLY A 49 36.77 5.95 1.23
C GLY A 49 35.29 5.98 1.01
N LEU A 50 34.53 5.71 2.08
CA LEU A 50 33.08 5.88 2.09
C LEU A 50 32.77 7.33 2.44
N TYR A 51 32.15 8.04 1.51
CA TYR A 51 31.68 9.41 1.69
C TYR A 51 30.21 9.37 2.05
N VAL A 52 29.81 10.09 3.10
CA VAL A 52 28.42 10.20 3.52
C VAL A 52 28.00 11.65 3.50
N LEU A 53 26.92 11.93 2.76
CA LEU A 53 26.28 13.23 2.76
C LEU A 53 25.32 13.32 3.93
N ASP A 54 25.53 14.34 4.76
CA ASP A 54 24.73 14.63 5.94
C ASP A 54 24.06 15.99 5.77
N TRP A 55 22.72 15.98 5.72
CA TRP A 55 21.91 17.19 5.61
C TRP A 55 21.98 18.05 6.89
N HIS A 56 22.40 17.48 8.02
CA HIS A 56 22.56 18.17 9.30
C HIS A 56 21.35 19.02 9.74
N ASP A 57 20.22 18.38 10.05
CA ASP A 57 19.00 19.08 10.49
C ASP A 57 18.44 18.53 11.81
N ALA A 58 17.59 19.30 12.48
CA ALA A 58 16.98 18.94 13.76
C ALA A 58 15.72 18.06 13.60
N ASP A 59 15.02 18.15 12.47
CA ASP A 59 13.84 17.35 12.18
C ASP A 59 14.10 16.34 11.05
N ILE A 60 14.11 15.07 11.43
CA ILE A 60 14.39 13.92 10.55
C ILE A 60 13.28 13.73 9.50
N CYS A 61 12.04 14.15 9.82
CA CYS A 61 10.88 13.97 8.95
C CYS A 61 10.61 15.19 8.05
N GLY A 62 11.45 16.24 8.13
CA GLY A 62 11.40 17.40 7.24
C GLY A 62 10.15 18.27 7.38
N LYS A 63 9.47 18.27 8.53
CA LYS A 63 8.32 19.16 8.79
C LYS A 63 8.78 20.59 8.98
N GLU A 64 9.91 20.78 9.67
CA GLU A 64 10.61 22.06 9.75
C GLU A 64 12.10 21.88 9.39
N VAL A 65 12.55 22.61 8.37
CA VAL A 65 13.97 22.64 8.00
C VAL A 65 14.63 23.76 8.79
N VAL A 66 15.29 23.42 9.90
CA VAL A 66 15.88 24.39 10.83
C VAL A 66 17.23 24.87 10.31
N ASN A 67 18.00 23.97 9.69
CA ASN A 67 19.37 24.25 9.25
C ASN A 67 19.55 24.16 7.73
N LYS A 68 18.67 24.81 6.97
CA LYS A 68 18.61 24.73 5.50
C LYS A 68 19.94 25.00 4.78
N GLU A 69 20.78 25.85 5.34
CA GLU A 69 22.05 26.30 4.74
C GLU A 69 23.27 25.52 5.24
N THR A 70 23.07 24.49 6.06
CA THR A 70 24.17 23.67 6.58
C THR A 70 24.11 22.26 6.02
N GLY A 71 25.29 21.68 5.82
CA GLY A 71 25.45 20.30 5.38
C GLY A 71 26.89 19.90 5.62
N ARG A 72 27.13 18.60 5.80
CA ARG A 72 28.45 18.05 6.07
C ARG A 72 28.72 16.90 5.13
N VAL A 73 29.99 16.73 4.75
CA VAL A 73 30.46 15.54 4.04
C VAL A 73 31.42 14.81 4.94
N PHE A 74 31.02 13.62 5.37
CA PHE A 74 31.89 12.74 6.14
C PHE A 74 32.67 11.85 5.18
N ARG A 75 33.97 11.71 5.44
CA ARG A 75 34.80 10.71 4.78
C ARG A 75 35.23 9.68 5.82
N ILE A 76 34.80 8.45 5.62
CA ILE A 76 35.06 7.32 6.51
C ILE A 76 36.12 6.43 5.84
N MET A 77 37.22 6.20 6.54
CA MET A 77 38.36 5.42 6.07
C MET A 77 38.95 4.61 7.23
N PRO A 78 39.44 3.39 6.98
CA PRO A 78 40.24 2.67 7.97
C PRO A 78 41.54 3.45 8.25
N ARG A 79 42.05 3.35 9.48
CA ARG A 79 43.33 3.98 9.87
C ARG A 79 44.49 3.50 9.00
N GLN A 80 44.45 2.23 8.59
CA GLN A 80 45.36 1.65 7.61
C GLN A 80 44.59 1.42 6.31
N ASN A 81 45.00 2.11 5.24
CA ASN A 81 44.40 1.92 3.93
C ASN A 81 44.95 0.65 3.26
N HIS A 82 44.07 -0.34 3.05
CA HIS A 82 44.41 -1.60 2.39
C HIS A 82 44.16 -1.58 0.88
N ALA A 83 43.65 -0.47 0.32
CA ALA A 83 43.36 -0.40 -1.08
C ALA A 83 44.65 -0.42 -1.91
N LYS A 84 44.71 -1.30 -2.93
CA LYS A 84 45.88 -1.44 -3.82
C LYS A 84 46.20 -0.11 -4.50
N GLN A 85 47.44 0.36 -4.35
CA GLN A 85 47.90 1.59 -4.99
C GLN A 85 48.46 1.29 -6.38
N TRP A 86 48.16 2.13 -7.36
CA TRP A 86 48.81 2.15 -8.67
C TRP A 86 49.10 3.59 -9.07
N ILE A 87 50.05 3.77 -10.00
CA ILE A 87 50.71 5.06 -10.25
C ILE A 87 49.71 6.16 -10.65
N ASP A 88 48.64 5.79 -11.34
CA ASP A 88 47.62 6.68 -11.88
C ASP A 88 46.28 6.59 -11.15
N ARG A 89 46.27 6.21 -9.88
CA ARG A 89 45.01 6.02 -9.14
C ARG A 89 44.24 7.32 -8.87
N ASN A 90 44.94 8.43 -8.72
CA ASN A 90 44.33 9.71 -8.32
C ASN A 90 44.50 10.81 -9.37
N ILE A 91 44.76 10.42 -10.63
CA ILE A 91 44.84 11.39 -11.73
C ILE A 91 43.43 11.81 -12.18
N ASP A 92 43.37 12.91 -12.90
CA ASP A 92 42.17 13.28 -13.65
C ASP A 92 41.96 12.29 -14.81
N LEU A 93 40.97 11.40 -14.67
CA LEU A 93 40.66 10.39 -15.67
C LEU A 93 40.25 11.01 -17.01
N SER A 94 39.78 12.26 -17.06
CA SER A 94 39.44 12.91 -18.33
C SER A 94 40.66 13.20 -19.20
N GLN A 95 41.87 13.05 -18.67
CA GLN A 95 43.13 13.19 -19.42
C GLN A 95 43.61 11.87 -20.04
N LEU A 96 42.99 10.74 -19.70
CA LEU A 96 43.36 9.42 -20.25
C LEU A 96 42.93 9.27 -21.71
N SER A 97 43.67 8.44 -22.46
CA SER A 97 43.25 8.01 -23.81
C SER A 97 41.94 7.22 -23.76
N ASP A 98 41.23 7.10 -24.88
CA ASP A 98 40.00 6.28 -24.90
C ASP A 98 40.33 4.81 -24.60
N LEU A 99 41.49 4.31 -25.08
CA LEU A 99 41.97 2.96 -24.79
C LEU A 99 42.28 2.75 -23.30
N ASP A 100 42.91 3.72 -22.62
CA ASP A 100 43.21 3.57 -21.20
C ASP A 100 41.96 3.66 -20.33
N LEU A 101 40.96 4.46 -20.73
CA LEU A 101 39.63 4.44 -20.11
C LEU A 101 38.94 3.07 -20.31
N ALA A 102 39.05 2.47 -21.50
CA ALA A 102 38.50 1.14 -21.76
C ALA A 102 39.15 0.06 -20.87
N LYS A 103 40.46 0.11 -20.67
CA LYS A 103 41.20 -0.82 -19.77
C LYS A 103 40.72 -0.75 -18.32
N LEU A 104 40.22 0.40 -17.86
CA LEU A 104 39.68 0.54 -16.51
C LEU A 104 38.41 -0.28 -16.27
N GLN A 105 37.76 -0.84 -17.30
CA GLN A 105 36.62 -1.76 -17.11
C GLN A 105 37.02 -3.10 -16.44
N SER A 106 38.31 -3.40 -16.36
CA SER A 106 38.89 -4.52 -15.60
C SER A 106 39.50 -4.10 -14.26
N SER A 107 39.25 -2.86 -13.81
CA SER A 107 39.78 -2.37 -12.53
C SER A 107 39.06 -3.01 -11.34
N GLU A 108 39.81 -3.30 -10.27
CA GLU A 108 39.23 -3.72 -8.97
C GLU A 108 38.51 -2.57 -8.26
N SER A 109 38.65 -1.32 -8.75
CA SER A 109 37.98 -0.16 -8.20
C SER A 109 36.72 0.17 -9.00
N ASN A 110 35.55 -0.11 -8.42
CA ASN A 110 34.25 0.24 -9.01
C ASN A 110 34.12 1.74 -9.33
N TRP A 111 34.76 2.62 -8.54
CA TRP A 111 34.80 4.05 -8.84
C TRP A 111 35.46 4.32 -10.20
N HIS A 112 36.63 3.73 -10.45
CA HIS A 112 37.37 3.92 -11.71
C HIS A 112 36.59 3.35 -12.89
N THR A 113 36.04 2.14 -12.73
CA THR A 113 35.19 1.48 -13.74
C THR A 113 34.01 2.38 -14.15
N ARG A 114 33.26 2.90 -13.18
CA ARG A 114 32.07 3.74 -13.41
C ARG A 114 32.45 5.10 -14.00
N ARG A 115 33.49 5.76 -13.47
CA ARG A 115 33.93 7.08 -13.97
C ARG A 115 34.51 6.99 -15.37
N ALA A 116 35.28 5.95 -15.68
CA ALA A 116 35.80 5.73 -17.03
C ALA A 116 34.65 5.54 -18.04
N ARG A 117 33.63 4.76 -17.69
CA ARG A 117 32.44 4.57 -18.53
C ARG A 117 31.70 5.87 -18.80
N LEU A 118 31.48 6.69 -17.76
CA LEU A 118 30.83 7.99 -17.89
C LEU A 118 31.60 8.92 -18.83
N ILE A 119 32.93 9.00 -18.69
CA ILE A 119 33.78 9.83 -19.56
C ILE A 119 33.73 9.30 -21.00
N MET A 120 33.78 7.99 -21.21
CA MET A 120 33.66 7.40 -22.55
C MET A 120 32.31 7.70 -23.19
N GLN A 121 31.22 7.62 -22.43
CA GLN A 121 29.87 8.00 -22.88
C GLN A 121 29.80 9.47 -23.29
N GLU A 122 30.33 10.38 -22.47
CA GLU A 122 30.38 11.80 -22.81
C GLU A 122 31.19 12.03 -24.10
N ARG A 123 32.38 11.42 -24.19
CA ARG A 123 33.25 11.55 -25.36
C ARG A 123 32.59 11.00 -26.62
N SER A 124 31.85 9.89 -26.55
CA SER A 124 31.21 9.30 -27.75
C SER A 124 30.13 10.20 -28.34
N GLN A 125 29.55 11.12 -27.56
CA GLN A 125 28.61 12.13 -28.06
C GLN A 125 29.32 13.32 -28.73
N GLN A 126 30.60 13.53 -28.43
CA GLN A 126 31.38 14.68 -28.91
C GLN A 126 32.32 14.29 -30.08
N LYS A 127 32.85 13.07 -30.07
CA LYS A 127 33.79 12.54 -31.06
C LYS A 127 33.66 11.03 -31.21
N SER A 128 34.14 10.51 -32.34
CA SER A 128 34.41 9.07 -32.45
C SER A 128 35.51 8.66 -31.47
N LEU A 129 35.29 7.56 -30.77
CA LEU A 129 36.30 6.96 -29.88
C LEU A 129 37.37 6.21 -30.68
N GLU A 130 38.56 6.07 -30.11
CA GLU A 130 39.66 5.28 -30.70
C GLU A 130 39.19 3.84 -31.03
N PRO A 131 39.41 3.34 -32.27
CA PRO A 131 39.03 1.97 -32.65
C PRO A 131 39.65 0.88 -31.76
N GLU A 132 40.84 1.13 -31.21
CA GLU A 132 41.52 0.25 -30.28
C GLU A 132 40.75 0.12 -28.96
N ALA A 133 40.10 1.19 -28.50
CA ALA A 133 39.30 1.19 -27.29
C ALA A 133 38.02 0.36 -27.45
N THR A 134 37.29 0.55 -28.56
CA THR A 134 36.07 -0.23 -28.84
C THR A 134 36.40 -1.69 -29.11
N LYS A 135 37.51 -1.97 -29.81
CA LYS A 135 38.03 -3.33 -29.97
C LYS A 135 38.38 -3.97 -28.63
N TYR A 136 39.07 -3.26 -27.74
CA TYR A 136 39.41 -3.77 -26.41
C TYR A 136 38.16 -4.14 -25.61
N LEU A 137 37.12 -3.30 -25.61
CA LEU A 137 35.85 -3.61 -24.94
C LEU A 137 35.15 -4.83 -25.56
N SER A 138 35.14 -4.93 -26.89
CA SER A 138 34.58 -6.11 -27.59
C SER A 138 35.34 -7.39 -27.22
N ASP A 139 36.67 -7.33 -27.19
CA ASP A 139 37.51 -8.46 -26.77
C ASP A 139 37.25 -8.82 -25.31
N LEU A 140 37.09 -7.83 -24.42
CA LEU A 140 36.76 -8.03 -23.01
C LEU A 140 35.39 -8.70 -22.82
N LEU A 141 34.40 -8.37 -23.65
CA LEU A 141 33.05 -8.94 -23.59
C LEU A 141 33.00 -10.41 -24.05
N TYR A 142 33.69 -10.73 -25.14
CA TYR A 142 33.54 -12.02 -25.84
C TYR A 142 34.65 -13.05 -25.57
N GLN A 143 35.82 -12.64 -25.11
CA GLN A 143 36.90 -13.57 -24.76
C GLN A 143 36.69 -14.17 -23.36
N ASN A 144 37.47 -15.18 -23.00
CA ASN A 144 37.37 -15.87 -21.71
C ASN A 144 37.92 -14.99 -20.57
N GLN A 145 37.06 -14.12 -20.04
CA GLN A 145 37.35 -13.15 -18.98
C GLN A 145 36.38 -13.33 -17.80
N PRO A 146 36.67 -12.79 -16.60
CA PRO A 146 35.74 -12.79 -15.49
C PRO A 146 34.41 -12.12 -15.87
N ASP A 147 33.27 -12.72 -15.50
CA ASP A 147 31.95 -12.25 -15.93
C ASP A 147 31.64 -10.81 -15.48
N ALA A 148 32.19 -10.36 -14.35
CA ALA A 148 32.09 -8.97 -13.91
C ALA A 148 32.75 -7.99 -14.91
N HIS A 149 33.90 -8.34 -15.48
CA HIS A 149 34.56 -7.51 -16.48
C HIS A 149 33.81 -7.53 -17.81
N ARG A 150 33.24 -8.70 -18.18
CA ARG A 150 32.38 -8.84 -19.35
C ARG A 150 31.13 -7.97 -19.24
N LEU A 151 30.48 -7.93 -18.07
CA LEU A 151 29.36 -7.03 -17.80
C LEU A 151 29.76 -5.55 -17.90
N ASN A 152 30.92 -5.18 -17.34
CA ASN A 152 31.46 -3.83 -17.48
C ASN A 152 31.68 -3.44 -18.95
N ALA A 153 32.19 -4.37 -19.76
CA ALA A 153 32.35 -4.17 -21.19
C ALA A 153 31.01 -4.03 -21.91
N LEU A 154 30.03 -4.89 -21.62
CA LEU A 154 28.66 -4.82 -22.16
C LEU A 154 28.04 -3.44 -21.91
N TRP A 155 28.02 -3.00 -20.66
CA TRP A 155 27.49 -1.68 -20.32
C TRP A 155 28.26 -0.55 -20.99
N SER A 156 29.58 -0.66 -21.09
CA SER A 156 30.39 0.38 -21.74
C SER A 156 30.10 0.47 -23.23
N LEU A 157 30.02 -0.67 -23.93
CA LEU A 157 29.68 -0.74 -25.36
C LEU A 157 28.25 -0.24 -25.62
N TYR A 158 27.31 -0.52 -24.72
CA TYR A 158 25.95 0.01 -24.80
C TYR A 158 25.93 1.54 -24.67
N CYS A 159 26.55 2.11 -23.63
CA CYS A 159 26.55 3.56 -23.39
C CYS A 159 27.18 4.38 -24.53
N ILE A 160 28.07 3.77 -25.32
CA ILE A 160 28.73 4.40 -26.47
C ILE A 160 28.12 3.99 -27.83
N ASN A 161 26.98 3.29 -27.81
CA ASN A 161 26.24 2.82 -29.01
C ASN A 161 27.08 1.94 -29.97
N MET A 162 27.92 1.06 -29.44
CA MET A 162 28.82 0.19 -30.23
C MET A 162 28.37 -1.28 -30.28
N LEU A 163 27.15 -1.59 -29.87
CA LEU A 163 26.56 -2.93 -29.99
C LEU A 163 25.75 -3.04 -31.29
N THR A 164 25.96 -4.13 -32.02
CA THR A 164 25.22 -4.45 -33.25
C THR A 164 24.10 -5.46 -33.00
N GLU A 165 23.20 -5.62 -33.96
CA GLU A 165 22.17 -6.66 -33.89
C GLU A 165 22.75 -8.08 -33.71
N ASN A 166 23.85 -8.39 -34.39
CA ASN A 166 24.55 -9.67 -34.22
C ASN A 166 25.11 -9.85 -32.79
N ASP A 167 25.51 -8.75 -32.13
CA ASP A 167 25.94 -8.79 -30.73
C ASP A 167 24.76 -9.15 -29.83
N TRP A 168 23.59 -8.54 -30.04
CA TRP A 168 22.38 -8.88 -29.30
C TRP A 168 22.00 -10.36 -29.43
N HIS A 169 22.08 -10.92 -30.63
CA HIS A 169 21.87 -12.34 -30.81
C HIS A 169 22.88 -13.19 -30.03
N LYS A 170 24.17 -12.85 -30.01
CA LYS A 170 25.17 -13.61 -29.24
C LYS A 170 24.91 -13.51 -27.74
N LEU A 171 24.64 -12.31 -27.25
CA LEU A 171 24.49 -12.01 -25.83
C LEU A 171 23.22 -12.64 -25.22
N LEU A 172 22.13 -12.71 -25.98
CA LEU A 172 20.92 -13.46 -25.58
C LEU A 172 21.17 -14.98 -25.45
N SER A 173 22.25 -15.49 -26.03
CA SER A 173 22.65 -16.89 -25.94
C SER A 173 23.90 -17.11 -25.08
N ASP A 174 24.30 -16.11 -24.29
CA ASP A 174 25.49 -16.22 -23.44
C ASP A 174 25.34 -17.31 -22.38
N LYS A 175 26.45 -17.93 -21.97
CA LYS A 175 26.45 -18.92 -20.88
C LYS A 175 26.11 -18.28 -19.52
N ASN A 176 26.51 -17.03 -19.30
CA ASN A 176 26.31 -16.34 -18.03
C ASN A 176 24.90 -15.72 -17.97
N GLU A 177 24.17 -16.01 -16.90
CA GLU A 177 22.80 -15.55 -16.70
C GLU A 177 22.68 -14.02 -16.59
N PHE A 178 23.64 -13.34 -15.94
CA PHE A 178 23.61 -11.89 -15.79
C PHE A 178 23.88 -11.17 -17.11
N ILE A 179 24.72 -11.73 -17.99
CA ILE A 179 24.88 -11.19 -19.35
C ILE A 179 23.55 -11.29 -20.11
N ARG A 180 22.87 -12.45 -20.06
CA ARG A 180 21.53 -12.61 -20.68
C ARG A 180 20.51 -11.63 -20.09
N ALA A 181 20.43 -11.54 -18.76
CA ALA A 181 19.50 -10.66 -18.04
C ALA A 181 19.71 -9.18 -18.39
N TRP A 182 20.95 -8.70 -18.33
CA TRP A 182 21.27 -7.32 -18.73
C TRP A 182 21.03 -7.07 -20.21
N THR A 183 21.24 -8.06 -21.07
CA THR A 183 20.89 -7.93 -22.49
C THR A 183 19.40 -7.69 -22.69
N ILE A 184 18.54 -8.40 -21.96
CA ILE A 184 17.09 -8.18 -21.99
C ILE A 184 16.74 -6.79 -21.47
N GLN A 185 17.34 -6.35 -20.35
CA GLN A 185 17.15 -5.00 -19.81
C GLN A 185 17.48 -3.93 -20.84
N LEU A 186 18.69 -3.98 -21.43
CA LEU A 186 19.18 -2.95 -22.34
C LEU A 186 18.40 -2.92 -23.67
N LEU A 187 17.90 -4.07 -24.13
CA LEU A 187 17.03 -4.16 -25.31
C LEU A 187 15.62 -3.61 -25.09
N SER A 188 15.19 -3.46 -23.83
CA SER A 188 13.83 -3.08 -23.47
C SER A 188 13.72 -1.89 -22.52
N GLU A 189 14.81 -1.16 -22.32
CA GLU A 189 14.90 -0.08 -21.33
C GLU A 189 13.95 1.08 -21.65
N ASP A 190 13.80 1.43 -22.92
CA ASP A 190 12.97 2.55 -23.39
C ASP A 190 11.76 2.09 -24.22
N GLU A 191 11.96 1.13 -25.14
CA GLU A 191 10.94 0.67 -26.07
C GLU A 191 10.98 -0.86 -26.29
N ALA A 192 10.04 -1.37 -27.10
CA ALA A 192 10.01 -2.78 -27.44
C ALA A 192 11.21 -3.15 -28.33
N PRO A 193 11.84 -4.33 -28.12
CA PRO A 193 12.89 -4.83 -29.01
C PRO A 193 12.40 -5.00 -30.45
N ALA A 194 13.32 -4.95 -31.42
CA ALA A 194 13.02 -5.28 -32.81
C ALA A 194 12.39 -6.69 -32.94
N ASN A 195 11.47 -6.87 -33.89
CA ASN A 195 10.68 -8.10 -34.03
C ASN A 195 11.51 -9.40 -34.12
N GLU A 196 12.67 -9.35 -34.77
CA GLU A 196 13.58 -10.51 -34.89
C GLU A 196 14.18 -10.90 -33.54
N LEU A 197 14.62 -9.91 -32.75
CA LEU A 197 15.13 -10.13 -31.40
C LEU A 197 14.01 -10.58 -30.44
N LEU A 198 12.80 -10.04 -30.59
CA LEU A 198 11.64 -10.49 -29.82
C LEU A 198 11.34 -11.97 -30.05
N SER A 199 11.39 -12.43 -31.30
CA SER A 199 11.17 -13.85 -31.65
C SER A 199 12.21 -14.77 -30.99
N LYS A 200 13.47 -14.30 -30.88
CA LYS A 200 14.53 -15.00 -30.15
C LYS A 200 14.26 -15.03 -28.64
N ILE A 201 13.82 -13.91 -28.07
CA ILE A 201 13.45 -13.81 -26.66
C ILE A 201 12.27 -14.73 -26.32
N GLU A 202 11.24 -14.79 -27.15
CA GLU A 202 10.10 -15.71 -26.99
C GLU A 202 10.54 -17.18 -27.02
N THR A 203 11.52 -17.51 -27.86
CA THR A 203 12.08 -18.87 -27.92
C THR A 203 12.85 -19.20 -26.64
N MET A 204 13.64 -18.25 -26.15
CA MET A 204 14.41 -18.35 -24.92
C MET A 204 13.50 -18.52 -23.69
N ALA A 205 12.41 -17.75 -23.60
CA ALA A 205 11.46 -17.77 -22.49
C ALA A 205 10.84 -19.15 -22.23
N LYS A 206 10.78 -20.03 -23.24
CA LYS A 206 10.21 -21.38 -23.11
C LYS A 206 11.01 -22.30 -22.18
N ASN A 207 12.33 -22.14 -22.12
CA ASN A 207 13.22 -23.08 -21.45
C ASN A 207 14.37 -22.40 -20.67
N GLU A 208 14.26 -21.11 -20.36
CA GLU A 208 15.32 -20.37 -19.66
C GLU A 208 15.53 -20.95 -18.24
N PRO A 209 16.71 -21.51 -17.93
CA PRO A 209 16.95 -22.16 -16.64
C PRO A 209 17.10 -21.18 -15.47
N SER A 210 17.59 -19.96 -15.71
CA SER A 210 17.87 -19.00 -14.64
C SER A 210 16.62 -18.26 -14.18
N PRO A 211 16.27 -18.28 -12.88
CA PRO A 211 15.20 -17.44 -12.34
C PRO A 211 15.52 -15.95 -12.47
N VAL A 212 16.79 -15.55 -12.39
CA VAL A 212 17.22 -14.16 -12.62
C VAL A 212 16.82 -13.73 -14.03
N VAL A 213 17.11 -14.54 -15.04
CA VAL A 213 16.78 -14.18 -16.42
C VAL A 213 15.26 -14.19 -16.64
N ARG A 214 14.53 -15.14 -16.06
CA ARG A 214 13.06 -15.17 -16.12
C ARG A 214 12.41 -13.93 -15.49
N LEU A 215 13.00 -13.39 -14.42
CA LEU A 215 12.56 -12.12 -13.83
C LEU A 215 12.70 -10.95 -14.81
N TYR A 216 13.85 -10.85 -15.51
CA TYR A 216 14.06 -9.80 -16.52
C TYR A 216 13.13 -9.97 -17.73
N LEU A 217 12.86 -11.21 -18.15
CA LEU A 217 11.86 -11.51 -19.18
C LEU A 217 10.45 -11.06 -18.74
N ALA A 218 10.05 -11.36 -17.50
CA ALA A 218 8.76 -10.95 -16.95
C ALA A 218 8.65 -9.42 -16.83
N SER A 219 9.72 -8.75 -16.38
CA SER A 219 9.79 -7.28 -16.27
C SER A 219 9.64 -6.60 -17.63
N MET A 220 10.35 -7.11 -18.66
CA MET A 220 10.32 -6.57 -20.02
C MET A 220 8.90 -6.53 -20.60
N LEU A 221 8.02 -7.48 -20.27
CA LEU A 221 6.67 -7.55 -20.83
C LEU A 221 5.91 -6.23 -20.67
N GLN A 222 6.11 -5.51 -19.57
CA GLN A 222 5.44 -4.22 -19.33
C GLN A 222 5.85 -3.12 -20.33
N ARG A 223 6.99 -3.29 -21.01
CA ARG A 223 7.50 -2.39 -22.06
C ARG A 223 7.00 -2.74 -23.45
N LEU A 224 6.33 -3.88 -23.61
CA LEU A 224 5.75 -4.32 -24.88
C LEU A 224 4.29 -3.85 -25.03
N PRO A 225 3.82 -3.60 -26.27
CA PRO A 225 2.38 -3.51 -26.56
C PRO A 225 1.64 -4.77 -26.09
N LEU A 226 0.38 -4.64 -25.64
CA LEU A 226 -0.36 -5.74 -25.01
C LEU A 226 -0.40 -7.03 -25.84
N GLN A 227 -0.57 -6.92 -27.16
CA GLN A 227 -0.62 -8.08 -28.05
C GLN A 227 0.73 -8.84 -28.07
N SER A 228 1.85 -8.12 -28.13
CA SER A 228 3.19 -8.71 -28.19
C SER A 228 3.64 -9.40 -26.89
N ARG A 229 2.86 -9.33 -25.79
CA ARG A 229 3.20 -9.94 -24.50
C ARG A 229 2.89 -11.44 -24.43
N TRP A 230 1.87 -11.89 -25.16
CA TRP A 230 1.24 -13.20 -24.96
C TRP A 230 2.22 -14.38 -25.03
N ASN A 231 3.02 -14.49 -26.10
CA ASN A 231 3.90 -15.64 -26.31
C ASN A 231 4.91 -15.83 -25.17
N CYS A 232 5.50 -14.73 -24.72
CA CYS A 232 6.50 -14.75 -23.67
C CYS A 232 5.83 -14.94 -22.30
N PHE A 233 4.72 -14.25 -22.01
CA PHE A 233 3.92 -14.48 -20.81
C PHE A 233 3.50 -15.94 -20.65
N GLU A 234 2.88 -16.53 -21.67
CA GLU A 234 2.41 -17.92 -21.64
C GLU A 234 3.56 -18.93 -21.47
N SER A 235 4.77 -18.58 -21.91
CA SER A 235 5.96 -19.40 -21.71
C SER A 235 6.42 -19.34 -20.25
N LEU A 236 6.52 -18.14 -19.68
CA LEU A 236 6.95 -17.92 -18.29
C LEU A 236 5.92 -18.43 -17.28
N ALA A 237 4.62 -18.26 -17.57
CA ALA A 237 3.52 -18.68 -16.72
C ALA A 237 3.37 -20.21 -16.61
N LYS A 238 4.28 -21.01 -17.17
CA LYS A 238 4.35 -22.48 -17.04
C LYS A 238 5.43 -22.97 -16.07
N PHE A 239 6.34 -22.11 -15.62
CA PHE A 239 7.45 -22.50 -14.74
C PHE A 239 6.96 -22.73 -13.29
N ALA A 240 6.66 -23.97 -12.94
CA ALA A 240 6.18 -24.33 -11.60
C ALA A 240 7.19 -23.97 -10.49
N VAL A 241 8.49 -23.99 -10.78
CA VAL A 241 9.56 -23.62 -9.83
C VAL A 241 9.45 -22.16 -9.36
N ASP A 242 8.87 -21.28 -10.17
CA ASP A 242 8.76 -19.85 -9.86
C ASP A 242 7.54 -19.52 -9.01
N THR A 243 6.68 -20.50 -8.72
CA THR A 243 5.47 -20.25 -7.91
C THR A 243 5.78 -19.83 -6.46
N ALA A 244 6.97 -20.18 -5.96
CA ALA A 244 7.47 -19.80 -4.65
C ALA A 244 8.47 -18.62 -4.69
N ASP A 245 8.79 -18.10 -5.88
CA ASP A 245 9.70 -16.97 -6.03
C ASP A 245 9.06 -15.67 -5.51
N HIS A 246 9.85 -14.83 -4.84
CA HIS A 246 9.35 -13.60 -4.22
C HIS A 246 9.07 -12.43 -5.20
N ASN A 247 9.54 -12.51 -6.46
CA ASN A 247 9.40 -11.44 -7.46
C ASN A 247 8.56 -11.88 -8.67
N ILE A 248 8.87 -13.05 -9.26
CA ILE A 248 8.35 -13.48 -10.55
C ILE A 248 6.81 -13.54 -10.60
N PRO A 249 6.09 -14.13 -9.62
CA PRO A 249 4.63 -14.19 -9.66
C PRO A 249 3.97 -12.81 -9.79
N LEU A 250 4.47 -11.82 -9.04
CA LEU A 250 3.95 -10.45 -9.08
C LEU A 250 4.36 -9.72 -10.35
N MET A 251 5.60 -9.89 -10.81
CA MET A 251 6.03 -9.30 -12.09
C MET A 251 5.23 -9.82 -13.28
N LEU A 252 4.93 -11.13 -13.30
CA LEU A 252 4.03 -11.72 -14.30
C LEU A 252 2.62 -11.14 -14.19
N TRP A 253 2.10 -10.97 -12.98
CA TRP A 253 0.79 -10.36 -12.77
C TRP A 253 0.74 -8.92 -13.31
N TYR A 254 1.71 -8.06 -12.99
CA TYR A 254 1.72 -6.68 -13.45
C TYR A 254 1.80 -6.56 -14.98
N ALA A 255 2.52 -7.47 -15.63
CA ALA A 255 2.55 -7.54 -17.08
C ALA A 255 1.20 -7.98 -17.69
N PHE A 256 0.52 -8.91 -17.00
CA PHE A 256 -0.67 -9.61 -17.49
C PHE A 256 -2.00 -8.91 -17.16
N GLU A 257 -2.10 -8.20 -16.04
CA GLU A 257 -3.34 -7.56 -15.56
C GLU A 257 -4.04 -6.73 -16.64
N PRO A 258 -3.35 -5.87 -17.43
CA PRO A 258 -4.02 -5.09 -18.47
C PRO A 258 -4.53 -5.96 -19.63
N MET A 259 -3.91 -7.12 -19.86
CA MET A 259 -4.29 -8.07 -20.91
C MET A 259 -5.60 -8.77 -20.58
N VAL A 260 -5.93 -8.92 -19.28
CA VAL A 260 -7.18 -9.55 -18.82
C VAL A 260 -8.42 -8.80 -19.31
N ASN A 261 -8.42 -7.47 -19.22
CA ASN A 261 -9.53 -6.66 -19.74
C ASN A 261 -9.47 -6.50 -21.26
N ALA A 262 -8.28 -6.51 -21.85
CA ALA A 262 -8.13 -6.35 -23.29
C ALA A 262 -8.64 -7.58 -24.06
N ASP A 263 -8.39 -8.79 -23.55
CA ASP A 263 -8.88 -10.05 -24.12
C ASP A 263 -9.18 -11.08 -23.01
N PRO A 264 -10.39 -11.05 -22.42
CA PRO A 264 -10.81 -11.97 -21.37
C PRO A 264 -10.68 -13.45 -21.74
N GLN A 265 -10.99 -13.80 -23.00
CA GLN A 265 -11.00 -15.20 -23.44
C GLN A 265 -9.58 -15.75 -23.56
N GLN A 266 -8.67 -14.97 -24.15
CA GLN A 266 -7.27 -15.35 -24.22
C GLN A 266 -6.64 -15.38 -22.82
N ALA A 267 -6.98 -14.43 -21.95
CA ALA A 267 -6.49 -14.39 -20.56
C ALA A 267 -6.85 -15.67 -19.79
N LEU A 268 -8.12 -16.09 -19.85
CA LEU A 268 -8.59 -17.33 -19.23
C LEU A 268 -7.91 -18.57 -19.83
N SER A 269 -7.70 -18.59 -21.15
CA SER A 269 -6.96 -19.68 -21.82
C SER A 269 -5.50 -19.76 -21.35
N ALA A 270 -4.82 -18.61 -21.20
CA ALA A 270 -3.40 -18.54 -20.84
C ALA A 270 -3.13 -19.05 -19.42
N ILE A 271 -4.04 -18.78 -18.47
CA ILE A 271 -3.89 -19.18 -17.06
C ILE A 271 -4.43 -20.59 -16.74
N ALA A 272 -5.19 -21.21 -17.66
CA ALA A 272 -5.87 -22.49 -17.41
C ALA A 272 -4.91 -23.63 -17.00
N GLN A 273 -3.70 -23.65 -17.56
CA GLN A 273 -2.67 -24.67 -17.24
C GLN A 273 -1.48 -24.10 -16.46
N SER A 274 -1.58 -22.84 -16.03
CA SER A 274 -0.54 -22.20 -15.25
C SER A 274 -0.46 -22.86 -13.86
N PRO A 275 0.72 -23.05 -13.24
CA PRO A 275 0.82 -23.51 -11.87
C PRO A 275 0.58 -22.38 -10.84
N PHE A 276 0.54 -21.11 -11.27
CA PHE A 276 0.41 -19.95 -10.38
C PHE A 276 -1.04 -19.72 -9.93
N ILE A 277 -1.35 -20.14 -8.71
CA ILE A 277 -2.67 -19.96 -8.07
C ILE A 277 -3.08 -18.48 -8.06
N GLN A 278 -2.15 -17.58 -7.73
CA GLN A 278 -2.43 -16.14 -7.67
C GLN A 278 -2.86 -15.57 -9.03
N LEU A 279 -2.23 -15.99 -10.14
CA LEU A 279 -2.63 -15.52 -11.46
C LEU A 279 -4.09 -15.88 -11.75
N ARG A 280 -4.54 -17.11 -11.41
CA ARG A 280 -5.94 -17.51 -11.60
C ARG A 280 -6.90 -16.70 -10.74
N LYS A 281 -6.61 -16.57 -9.44
CA LYS A 281 -7.44 -15.79 -8.50
C LYS A 281 -7.55 -14.33 -8.90
N PHE A 282 -6.42 -13.72 -9.26
CA PHE A 282 -6.37 -12.32 -9.68
C PHE A 282 -7.03 -12.11 -11.03
N THR A 283 -6.93 -13.06 -11.97
CA THR A 283 -7.68 -13.02 -13.25
C THR A 283 -9.18 -12.96 -12.99
N ALA A 284 -9.71 -13.88 -12.18
CA ALA A 284 -11.13 -13.90 -11.86
C ALA A 284 -11.56 -12.57 -11.22
N ARG A 285 -10.80 -12.08 -10.24
CA ARG A 285 -11.08 -10.78 -9.60
C ARG A 285 -11.06 -9.62 -10.60
N ARG A 286 -10.07 -9.60 -11.49
CA ARG A 286 -9.92 -8.55 -12.48
C ARG A 286 -11.03 -8.54 -13.52
N LEU A 287 -11.52 -9.72 -13.94
CA LEU A 287 -12.65 -9.86 -14.84
C LEU A 287 -13.94 -9.32 -14.21
N ILE A 288 -14.19 -9.57 -12.92
CA ILE A 288 -15.35 -8.99 -12.22
C ILE A 288 -15.25 -7.46 -12.20
N ASP A 289 -14.10 -6.92 -11.80
CA ASP A 289 -13.87 -5.48 -11.76
C ASP A 289 -13.98 -4.82 -13.14
N GLY A 290 -13.50 -5.50 -14.19
CA GLY A 290 -13.58 -5.05 -15.59
C GLY A 290 -14.95 -5.19 -16.23
N GLY A 291 -15.96 -5.74 -15.54
CA GLY A 291 -17.30 -5.95 -16.10
C GLY A 291 -17.42 -7.18 -17.01
N HIS A 292 -16.46 -8.10 -16.97
CA HIS A 292 -16.37 -9.32 -17.77
C HIS A 292 -16.87 -10.58 -17.01
N ILE A 293 -17.88 -10.40 -16.15
CA ILE A 293 -18.41 -11.50 -15.32
C ILE A 293 -19.00 -12.66 -16.15
N GLU A 294 -19.60 -12.36 -17.30
CA GLU A 294 -20.14 -13.37 -18.21
C GLU A 294 -19.03 -14.22 -18.86
N ASP A 295 -17.90 -13.61 -19.23
CA ASP A 295 -16.75 -14.35 -19.78
C ASP A 295 -16.20 -15.35 -18.75
N LEU A 296 -16.05 -14.91 -17.49
CA LEU A 296 -15.64 -15.78 -16.39
C LEU A 296 -16.63 -16.92 -16.18
N ILE A 297 -17.93 -16.61 -16.05
CA ILE A 297 -18.98 -17.62 -15.84
C ILE A 297 -18.97 -18.66 -16.95
N ASN A 298 -18.87 -18.21 -18.21
CA ASN A 298 -18.86 -19.11 -19.37
C ASN A 298 -17.67 -20.06 -19.37
N HIS A 299 -16.50 -19.62 -18.88
CA HIS A 299 -15.30 -20.45 -18.77
C HIS A 299 -15.37 -21.51 -17.67
N LEU A 300 -16.08 -21.26 -16.56
CA LEU A 300 -16.16 -22.21 -15.44
C LEU A 300 -16.67 -23.59 -15.90
N SER A 301 -15.93 -24.63 -15.56
CA SER A 301 -16.18 -26.01 -15.97
C SER A 301 -15.64 -27.02 -14.96
N LEU A 302 -16.40 -28.08 -14.64
CA LEU A 302 -15.94 -29.16 -13.77
C LEU A 302 -14.75 -29.97 -14.33
N LYS A 303 -14.44 -29.82 -15.63
CA LYS A 303 -13.24 -30.41 -16.23
C LYS A 303 -11.97 -29.63 -15.87
N ASP A 304 -12.12 -28.41 -15.39
CA ASP A 304 -11.01 -27.61 -14.91
C ASP A 304 -10.68 -27.99 -13.46
N ASN A 305 -9.51 -28.59 -13.27
CA ASN A 305 -9.01 -28.96 -11.95
C ASN A 305 -8.72 -27.73 -11.08
N GLN A 306 -8.66 -26.54 -11.67
CA GLN A 306 -8.38 -25.27 -11.00
C GLN A 306 -9.62 -24.38 -10.81
N ILE A 307 -10.82 -24.91 -11.07
CA ILE A 307 -12.08 -24.16 -10.93
C ILE A 307 -12.22 -23.50 -9.55
N THR A 308 -11.72 -24.15 -8.50
CA THR A 308 -11.73 -23.61 -7.12
C THR A 308 -11.03 -22.26 -7.04
N ASP A 309 -9.88 -22.08 -7.71
CA ASP A 309 -9.14 -20.81 -7.67
C ASP A 309 -9.91 -19.69 -8.36
N LEU A 310 -10.60 -19.99 -9.46
CA LEU A 310 -11.43 -19.03 -10.18
C LEU A 310 -12.66 -18.63 -9.33
N LEU A 311 -13.31 -19.60 -8.68
CA LEU A 311 -14.44 -19.35 -7.79
C LEU A 311 -14.03 -18.56 -6.54
N GLU A 312 -12.87 -18.85 -5.95
CA GLU A 312 -12.33 -18.08 -4.83
C GLU A 312 -12.01 -16.64 -5.24
N GLY A 313 -11.35 -16.44 -6.40
CA GLY A 313 -11.09 -15.10 -6.92
C GLY A 313 -12.38 -14.33 -7.25
N MET A 314 -13.39 -15.01 -7.79
CA MET A 314 -14.72 -14.45 -8.03
C MET A 314 -15.40 -14.03 -6.72
N LEU A 315 -15.38 -14.89 -5.70
CA LEU A 315 -15.96 -14.60 -4.40
C LEU A 315 -15.29 -13.37 -3.76
N THR A 316 -13.95 -13.33 -3.71
CA THR A 316 -13.18 -12.17 -3.20
C THR A 316 -13.50 -10.88 -3.95
N ALA A 317 -13.83 -10.96 -5.23
CA ALA A 317 -14.20 -9.78 -6.01
C ALA A 317 -15.63 -9.29 -5.74
N LEU A 318 -16.51 -10.19 -5.28
CA LEU A 318 -17.90 -9.90 -4.94
C LEU A 318 -18.09 -9.54 -3.47
N GLU A 319 -17.12 -9.87 -2.61
CA GLU A 319 -17.11 -9.46 -1.21
C GLU A 319 -17.31 -7.94 -1.09
N ASP A 320 -18.30 -7.56 -0.26
CA ASP A 320 -18.73 -6.18 -0.02
C ASP A 320 -19.25 -5.40 -1.26
N ARG A 321 -19.45 -6.07 -2.41
CA ARG A 321 -19.97 -5.47 -3.65
C ARG A 321 -21.46 -5.75 -3.85
N THR A 322 -22.30 -4.87 -3.31
CA THR A 322 -23.77 -4.98 -3.46
C THR A 322 -24.31 -4.41 -4.78
N ASP A 323 -23.47 -3.76 -5.58
CA ASP A 323 -23.81 -3.16 -6.87
C ASP A 323 -23.88 -4.19 -8.02
N ILE A 324 -23.22 -5.34 -7.86
CA ILE A 324 -23.14 -6.39 -8.88
C ILE A 324 -24.38 -7.27 -8.78
N LYS A 325 -25.20 -7.27 -9.83
CA LYS A 325 -26.40 -8.11 -9.93
C LYS A 325 -26.06 -9.51 -10.43
N GLU A 326 -26.93 -10.46 -10.13
CA GLU A 326 -26.87 -11.81 -10.68
C GLU A 326 -26.80 -11.77 -12.22
N PRO A 327 -25.75 -12.34 -12.84
CA PRO A 327 -25.64 -12.43 -14.29
C PRO A 327 -26.66 -13.43 -14.87
N PRO A 328 -27.25 -13.17 -16.05
CA PRO A 328 -28.23 -14.07 -16.67
C PRO A 328 -27.79 -15.54 -16.77
N SER A 329 -26.50 -15.79 -17.02
CA SER A 329 -25.98 -17.15 -17.21
C SER A 329 -25.68 -17.88 -15.89
N TRP A 330 -25.73 -17.18 -14.75
CA TRP A 330 -25.26 -17.70 -13.46
C TRP A 330 -26.05 -18.92 -13.00
N LYS A 331 -27.38 -18.83 -12.95
CA LYS A 331 -28.25 -19.92 -12.49
C LYS A 331 -28.00 -21.23 -13.25
N GLN A 332 -27.98 -21.16 -14.58
CA GLN A 332 -27.70 -22.33 -15.42
C GLN A 332 -26.28 -22.86 -15.19
N LYS A 333 -25.30 -21.98 -14.98
CA LYS A 333 -23.93 -22.38 -14.69
C LYS A 333 -23.83 -23.10 -13.35
N VAL A 334 -24.45 -22.59 -12.29
CA VAL A 334 -24.49 -23.26 -10.97
C VAL A 334 -25.05 -24.67 -11.08
N GLU A 335 -26.18 -24.86 -11.76
CA GLU A 335 -26.78 -26.19 -11.99
C GLU A 335 -25.80 -27.15 -12.68
N SER A 336 -25.00 -26.65 -13.64
CA SER A 336 -23.99 -27.46 -14.34
C SER A 336 -22.73 -27.77 -13.51
N LEU A 337 -22.45 -26.98 -12.47
CA LEU A 337 -21.27 -27.10 -11.63
C LEU A 337 -21.54 -27.82 -10.30
N GLN A 338 -22.82 -28.08 -9.97
CA GLN A 338 -23.17 -28.88 -8.79
C GLN A 338 -22.53 -30.27 -8.88
N THR A 339 -21.82 -30.63 -7.82
CA THR A 339 -21.01 -31.87 -7.78
C THR A 339 -21.02 -32.49 -6.39
N SER A 340 -20.41 -33.66 -6.21
CA SER A 340 -20.20 -34.25 -4.88
C SER A 340 -19.11 -33.53 -4.07
N ASN A 341 -18.33 -32.65 -4.70
CA ASN A 341 -17.30 -31.85 -4.03
C ASN A 341 -17.95 -30.74 -3.16
N LYS A 342 -17.87 -30.92 -1.83
CA LYS A 342 -18.40 -29.97 -0.85
C LYS A 342 -17.78 -28.57 -0.94
N GLY A 343 -16.50 -28.46 -1.31
CA GLY A 343 -15.79 -27.18 -1.41
C GLY A 343 -16.37 -26.31 -2.52
N ILE A 344 -16.50 -26.87 -3.73
CA ILE A 344 -17.09 -26.18 -4.89
C ILE A 344 -18.53 -25.75 -4.58
N ASN A 345 -19.36 -26.66 -4.04
CA ASN A 345 -20.74 -26.32 -3.70
C ASN A 345 -20.84 -25.21 -2.63
N THR A 346 -19.88 -25.15 -1.71
CA THR A 346 -19.82 -24.08 -0.69
C THR A 346 -19.50 -22.74 -1.35
N LEU A 347 -18.50 -22.70 -2.24
CA LEU A 347 -18.15 -21.49 -2.99
C LEU A 347 -19.31 -21.01 -3.87
N LEU A 348 -19.97 -21.91 -4.61
CA LEU A 348 -21.13 -21.56 -5.43
C LEU A 348 -22.25 -20.93 -4.60
N ARG A 349 -22.56 -21.50 -3.44
CA ARG A 349 -23.57 -20.93 -2.51
C ARG A 349 -23.14 -19.56 -1.98
N ASN A 350 -21.88 -19.38 -1.62
CA ASN A 350 -21.40 -18.11 -1.09
C ASN A 350 -21.45 -17.02 -2.17
N ILE A 351 -21.09 -17.35 -3.41
CA ILE A 351 -21.20 -16.44 -4.56
C ILE A 351 -22.67 -16.10 -4.84
N ASP A 352 -23.56 -17.10 -4.82
CA ASP A 352 -25.00 -16.90 -5.02
C ASP A 352 -25.60 -15.93 -3.99
N GLN A 353 -25.16 -16.04 -2.72
CA GLN A 353 -25.53 -15.11 -1.67
C GLN A 353 -25.06 -13.68 -1.95
N GLN A 354 -23.88 -13.50 -2.56
CA GLN A 354 -23.39 -12.16 -2.89
C GLN A 354 -24.28 -11.44 -3.91
N PHE A 355 -24.81 -12.16 -4.91
CA PHE A 355 -25.72 -11.58 -5.89
C PHE A 355 -27.06 -11.10 -5.32
N GLY A 356 -27.43 -11.54 -4.10
CA GLY A 356 -28.61 -11.04 -3.41
C GLY A 356 -29.90 -11.33 -4.18
N THR A 357 -30.04 -12.54 -4.70
CA THR A 357 -31.24 -12.98 -5.43
C THR A 357 -32.51 -12.78 -4.60
N GLN A 358 -33.68 -12.70 -5.24
CA GLN A 358 -34.97 -12.60 -4.52
C GLN A 358 -35.17 -13.75 -3.52
N GLU A 359 -34.65 -14.93 -3.83
CA GLU A 359 -34.65 -16.08 -2.93
C GLU A 359 -33.69 -15.90 -1.74
N THR A 360 -32.50 -15.35 -1.98
CA THR A 360 -31.56 -14.97 -0.91
C THR A 360 -32.20 -13.94 0.02
N ILE A 361 -32.80 -12.88 -0.52
CA ILE A 361 -33.49 -11.85 0.27
C ILE A 361 -34.60 -12.49 1.11
N ARG A 362 -35.42 -13.37 0.52
CA ARG A 362 -36.46 -14.10 1.28
C ARG A 362 -35.87 -14.98 2.39
N THR A 363 -34.74 -15.63 2.14
CA THR A 363 -34.06 -16.49 3.12
C THR A 363 -33.45 -15.68 4.27
N LEU A 364 -32.86 -14.52 3.97
CA LEU A 364 -32.36 -13.61 4.98
C LEU A 364 -33.50 -13.03 5.81
N LEU A 365 -34.61 -12.61 5.19
CA LEU A 365 -35.80 -12.12 5.88
C LEU A 365 -36.42 -13.21 6.77
N SER A 366 -36.53 -14.46 6.29
CA SER A 366 -37.06 -15.57 7.10
C SER A 366 -36.14 -15.94 8.26
N THR A 367 -34.83 -15.71 8.13
CA THR A 367 -33.88 -15.87 9.24
C THR A 367 -34.19 -14.87 10.36
N LEU A 368 -34.59 -13.63 10.03
CA LEU A 368 -34.98 -12.62 11.02
C LEU A 368 -36.29 -12.96 11.76
N GLU A 369 -37.16 -13.78 11.16
CA GLU A 369 -38.41 -14.26 11.76
C GLU A 369 -38.22 -15.54 12.59
N ASN A 370 -37.11 -16.25 12.40
CA ASN A 370 -36.88 -17.55 13.01
C ASN A 370 -36.38 -17.41 14.46
N ASN A 371 -37.25 -17.75 15.42
CA ASN A 371 -36.91 -17.76 16.86
C ASN A 371 -35.76 -18.70 17.25
N ASN A 372 -35.36 -19.64 16.38
CA ASN A 372 -34.23 -20.55 16.61
C ASN A 372 -32.94 -20.11 15.89
N ALA A 373 -32.94 -18.98 15.16
CA ALA A 373 -31.74 -18.47 14.52
C ALA A 373 -30.68 -18.07 15.56
N THR A 374 -29.41 -18.34 15.27
CA THR A 374 -28.33 -17.95 16.17
C THR A 374 -28.04 -16.45 16.03
N VAL A 375 -27.45 -15.82 17.07
CA VAL A 375 -27.06 -14.41 17.01
C VAL A 375 -26.15 -14.10 15.80
N PRO A 376 -25.12 -14.92 15.48
CA PRO A 376 -24.33 -14.73 14.26
C PRO A 376 -25.14 -14.76 12.96
N ASP A 377 -26.13 -15.65 12.85
CA ASP A 377 -27.00 -15.72 11.66
C ASP A 377 -27.83 -14.44 11.50
N LEU A 378 -28.38 -13.92 12.61
CA LEU A 378 -29.14 -12.68 12.63
C LEU A 378 -28.27 -11.47 12.29
N GLN A 379 -27.06 -11.37 12.86
CA GLN A 379 -26.10 -10.31 12.55
C GLN A 379 -25.74 -10.31 11.05
N ASN A 380 -25.43 -11.48 10.49
CA ASN A 380 -25.14 -11.62 9.07
C ASN A 380 -26.34 -11.20 8.20
N ALA A 381 -27.56 -11.64 8.55
CA ALA A 381 -28.76 -11.26 7.81
C ALA A 381 -29.04 -9.75 7.83
N ILE A 382 -28.91 -9.10 8.99
CA ILE A 382 -29.05 -7.64 9.14
C ILE A 382 -28.04 -6.92 8.25
N ASN A 383 -26.76 -7.27 8.34
CA ASN A 383 -25.69 -6.61 7.59
C ASN A 383 -25.90 -6.76 6.08
N GLN A 384 -26.24 -7.97 5.61
CA GLN A 384 -26.46 -8.24 4.19
C GLN A 384 -27.69 -7.53 3.61
N LEU A 385 -28.80 -7.48 4.36
CA LEU A 385 -30.01 -6.77 3.94
C LEU A 385 -29.82 -5.25 3.97
N ALA A 386 -29.12 -4.74 5.00
CA ALA A 386 -28.85 -3.31 5.17
C ALA A 386 -27.90 -2.77 4.09
N ALA A 387 -26.84 -3.51 3.75
CA ALA A 387 -25.91 -3.15 2.68
C ALA A 387 -26.62 -3.01 1.32
N ARG A 388 -27.63 -3.87 1.08
CA ARG A 388 -28.49 -3.84 -0.12
C ARG A 388 -29.64 -2.85 -0.03
N ARG A 389 -29.83 -2.20 1.13
CA ARG A 389 -30.94 -1.29 1.43
C ARG A 389 -32.30 -1.92 1.18
N GLU A 390 -32.43 -3.20 1.54
CA GLU A 390 -33.69 -3.92 1.40
C GLU A 390 -34.76 -3.23 2.25
N LYS A 391 -35.89 -2.86 1.63
CA LYS A 391 -36.92 -2.03 2.28
C LYS A 391 -37.66 -2.81 3.35
N ASP A 392 -37.81 -4.12 3.15
CA ASP A 392 -38.52 -4.96 4.11
C ASP A 392 -37.77 -5.11 5.43
N LEU A 393 -36.44 -4.91 5.47
CA LEU A 393 -35.66 -4.92 6.72
C LEU A 393 -36.18 -3.88 7.73
N ILE A 394 -36.66 -2.72 7.28
CA ILE A 394 -37.16 -1.63 8.13
C ILE A 394 -38.23 -2.13 9.13
N LYS A 395 -39.06 -3.09 8.71
CA LYS A 395 -40.13 -3.67 9.54
C LYS A 395 -39.60 -4.48 10.73
N PHE A 396 -38.39 -5.04 10.61
CA PHE A 396 -37.78 -5.90 11.62
C PHE A 396 -36.90 -5.12 12.60
N LEU A 397 -36.29 -4.01 12.17
CA LEU A 397 -35.35 -3.23 12.98
C LEU A 397 -35.90 -2.84 14.38
N PRO A 398 -37.17 -2.42 14.54
CA PRO A 398 -37.69 -2.06 15.87
C PRO A 398 -37.69 -3.23 16.86
N HIS A 399 -38.06 -4.43 16.42
CA HIS A 399 -38.10 -5.61 17.27
C HIS A 399 -36.68 -6.13 17.57
N LEU A 400 -35.82 -6.15 16.56
CA LEU A 400 -34.43 -6.60 16.69
C LEU A 400 -33.61 -5.69 17.63
N LEU A 401 -33.94 -4.40 17.71
CA LEU A 401 -33.30 -3.44 18.62
C LEU A 401 -33.50 -3.79 20.10
N GLU A 402 -34.54 -4.54 20.46
CA GLU A 402 -34.78 -4.99 21.83
C GLU A 402 -33.78 -6.07 22.27
N ASN A 403 -33.13 -6.76 21.33
CA ASN A 403 -32.09 -7.74 21.63
C ASN A 403 -30.73 -7.05 21.82
N SER A 404 -30.23 -7.04 23.06
CA SER A 404 -28.94 -6.43 23.42
C SER A 404 -27.75 -6.91 22.60
N ASN A 405 -27.80 -8.15 22.09
CA ASN A 405 -26.71 -8.73 21.30
C ASN A 405 -26.73 -8.28 19.83
N LEU A 406 -27.79 -7.60 19.38
CA LEU A 406 -27.98 -7.14 17.99
C LEU A 406 -28.04 -5.62 17.87
N GLN A 407 -28.03 -4.89 19.00
CA GLN A 407 -28.25 -3.44 19.02
C GLN A 407 -27.30 -2.70 18.09
N ARG A 408 -26.02 -3.08 18.06
CA ARG A 408 -25.01 -2.42 17.25
C ARG A 408 -25.31 -2.56 15.76
N GLU A 409 -25.52 -3.79 15.29
CA GLU A 409 -25.82 -4.09 13.89
C GLU A 409 -27.12 -3.42 13.45
N VAL A 410 -28.14 -3.41 14.31
CA VAL A 410 -29.42 -2.74 14.03
C VAL A 410 -29.23 -1.22 13.92
N ILE A 411 -28.49 -0.60 14.84
CA ILE A 411 -28.21 0.86 14.81
C ILE A 411 -27.41 1.23 13.56
N GLN A 412 -26.44 0.42 13.17
CA GLN A 412 -25.68 0.63 11.92
C GLN A 412 -26.55 0.43 10.69
N ALA A 413 -27.44 -0.57 10.70
CA ALA A 413 -28.40 -0.80 9.63
C ALA A 413 -29.37 0.37 9.45
N ILE A 414 -29.85 0.97 10.54
CA ILE A 414 -30.73 2.16 10.50
C ILE A 414 -30.08 3.31 9.70
N ALA A 415 -28.76 3.48 9.77
CA ALA A 415 -28.05 4.52 9.01
C ALA A 415 -28.25 4.40 7.49
N GLN A 416 -28.55 3.20 6.98
CA GLN A 416 -28.76 2.95 5.54
C GLN A 416 -30.09 3.49 5.01
N TYR A 417 -31.03 3.82 5.90
CA TYR A 417 -32.40 4.23 5.56
C TYR A 417 -32.64 5.71 5.85
N ASP A 418 -33.60 6.31 5.13
CA ASP A 418 -34.04 7.70 5.32
C ASP A 418 -35.44 7.72 5.94
N ASP A 419 -35.58 7.05 7.08
CA ASP A 419 -36.87 6.81 7.73
C ASP A 419 -36.95 7.55 9.06
N ARG A 420 -37.81 8.58 9.12
CA ARG A 420 -38.01 9.45 10.28
C ARG A 420 -38.35 8.68 11.57
N GLN A 421 -39.11 7.59 11.46
CA GLN A 421 -39.55 6.81 12.61
C GLN A 421 -38.40 6.03 13.22
N LEU A 422 -37.46 5.51 12.42
CA LEU A 422 -36.26 4.85 12.93
C LEU A 422 -35.38 5.81 13.73
N GLY A 423 -35.22 7.06 13.27
CA GLY A 423 -34.49 8.09 14.01
C GLY A 423 -35.17 8.44 15.34
N GLU A 424 -36.50 8.61 15.34
CA GLU A 424 -37.29 8.83 16.56
C GLU A 424 -37.23 7.64 17.53
N LEU A 425 -37.23 6.41 17.01
CA LEU A 425 -37.08 5.19 17.79
C LEU A 425 -35.75 5.19 18.56
N LEU A 426 -34.62 5.46 17.89
CA LEU A 426 -33.31 5.53 18.52
C LEU A 426 -33.25 6.60 19.62
N LEU A 427 -33.81 7.78 19.35
CA LEU A 427 -33.88 8.88 20.31
C LEU A 427 -34.75 8.53 21.53
N SER A 428 -35.89 7.87 21.32
CA SER A 428 -36.82 7.49 22.39
C SER A 428 -36.21 6.49 23.38
N LYS A 429 -35.34 5.59 22.89
CA LYS A 429 -34.66 4.57 23.70
C LYS A 429 -33.29 5.01 24.21
N TYR A 430 -32.80 6.17 23.77
CA TYR A 430 -31.43 6.65 24.02
C TYR A 430 -31.01 6.55 25.50
N ALA A 431 -31.87 6.99 26.42
CA ALA A 431 -31.58 7.01 27.85
C ALA A 431 -31.30 5.62 28.44
N GLY A 432 -31.91 4.56 27.88
CA GLY A 432 -31.78 3.17 28.34
C GLY A 432 -30.59 2.41 27.76
N PHE A 433 -29.89 2.97 26.75
CA PHE A 433 -28.76 2.27 26.13
C PHE A 433 -27.48 2.32 26.99
N PRO A 434 -26.66 1.25 26.96
CA PRO A 434 -25.30 1.29 27.49
C PRO A 434 -24.45 2.37 26.81
N HIS A 435 -23.41 2.86 27.49
CA HIS A 435 -22.54 3.94 26.99
C HIS A 435 -21.97 3.67 25.58
N GLN A 436 -21.51 2.44 25.32
CA GLN A 436 -20.99 2.04 24.01
C GLN A 436 -22.05 2.16 22.91
N VAL A 437 -23.28 1.73 23.20
CA VAL A 437 -24.41 1.77 22.26
C VAL A 437 -24.88 3.21 22.03
N LYS A 438 -24.92 4.06 23.07
CA LYS A 438 -25.22 5.49 22.94
C LYS A 438 -24.30 6.20 21.94
N SER A 439 -23.01 5.86 21.98
CA SER A 439 -22.02 6.43 21.06
C SER A 439 -22.33 6.06 19.61
N GLU A 440 -22.67 4.80 19.35
CA GLU A 440 -23.09 4.31 18.03
C GLU A 440 -24.40 5.00 17.56
N VAL A 441 -25.39 5.18 18.46
CA VAL A 441 -26.63 5.92 18.14
C VAL A 441 -26.35 7.34 17.69
N ILE A 442 -25.53 8.07 18.45
CA ILE A 442 -25.15 9.46 18.12
C ILE A 442 -24.45 9.51 16.76
N GLN A 443 -23.52 8.58 16.51
CA GLN A 443 -22.83 8.48 15.23
C GLN A 443 -23.79 8.22 14.07
N THR A 444 -24.66 7.21 14.19
CA THR A 444 -25.70 6.89 13.19
C THR A 444 -26.58 8.11 12.91
N LEU A 445 -27.12 8.74 13.96
CA LEU A 445 -28.04 9.88 13.79
C LEU A 445 -27.34 11.10 13.19
N SER A 446 -26.05 11.30 13.48
CA SER A 446 -25.29 12.41 12.91
C SER A 446 -24.89 12.23 11.44
N SER A 447 -25.07 11.03 10.86
CA SER A 447 -24.58 10.72 9.51
C SER A 447 -25.44 11.29 8.37
N ARG A 448 -26.69 11.70 8.64
CA ARG A 448 -27.65 12.15 7.61
C ARG A 448 -28.42 13.37 8.03
N SER A 449 -28.86 14.18 7.06
CA SER A 449 -29.57 15.45 7.34
C SER A 449 -30.86 15.24 8.15
N LEU A 450 -31.69 14.26 7.77
CA LEU A 450 -32.95 13.96 8.48
C LEU A 450 -32.71 13.61 9.95
N TYR A 451 -31.82 12.64 10.20
CA TYR A 451 -31.51 12.17 11.55
C TYR A 451 -30.71 13.19 12.36
N GLY A 452 -29.81 13.91 11.70
CA GLY A 452 -29.02 14.98 12.29
C GLY A 452 -29.91 16.11 12.78
N GLY A 453 -30.96 16.45 12.03
CA GLY A 453 -31.98 17.41 12.45
C GLY A 453 -32.75 16.95 13.69
N GLN A 454 -33.14 15.66 13.75
CA GLN A 454 -33.81 15.11 14.93
C GLN A 454 -32.90 15.08 16.17
N LEU A 455 -31.62 14.73 15.99
CA LEU A 455 -30.60 14.76 17.04
C LEU A 455 -30.33 16.19 17.51
N ALA A 456 -30.19 17.15 16.59
CA ALA A 456 -30.03 18.56 16.91
C ALA A 456 -31.19 19.09 17.75
N MET A 457 -32.44 18.76 17.38
CA MET A 457 -33.60 19.14 18.18
C MET A 457 -33.61 18.44 19.55
N ALA A 458 -33.22 17.17 19.62
CA ALA A 458 -33.10 16.46 20.89
C ALA A 458 -32.06 17.08 21.83
N ILE A 459 -30.99 17.65 21.27
CA ILE A 459 -30.00 18.44 22.03
C ILE A 459 -30.60 19.77 22.47
N ALA A 460 -31.31 20.48 21.59
CA ALA A 460 -31.97 21.75 21.89
C ALA A 460 -33.01 21.62 23.03
N ASP A 461 -33.81 20.55 22.99
CA ASP A 461 -34.84 20.25 23.99
C ASP A 461 -34.27 19.69 25.30
N GLY A 462 -32.96 19.45 25.38
CA GLY A 462 -32.30 18.85 26.55
C GLY A 462 -32.55 17.35 26.74
N ARG A 463 -33.17 16.67 25.78
CA ARG A 463 -33.37 15.20 25.79
C ARG A 463 -32.05 14.45 25.67
N ILE A 464 -31.08 15.01 24.95
CA ILE A 464 -29.70 14.51 24.88
C ILE A 464 -28.76 15.59 25.44
N PRO A 465 -28.02 15.31 26.52
CA PRO A 465 -27.09 16.28 27.08
C PRO A 465 -25.95 16.60 26.11
N LYS A 466 -25.62 17.89 25.92
CA LYS A 466 -24.48 18.31 25.07
C LYS A 466 -23.17 17.59 25.40
N LYS A 467 -22.91 17.33 26.69
CA LYS A 467 -21.71 16.62 27.17
C LYS A 467 -21.57 15.17 26.65
N GLU A 468 -22.65 14.56 26.16
CA GLU A 468 -22.62 13.21 25.57
C GLU A 468 -22.28 13.23 24.09
N ILE A 469 -22.21 14.40 23.44
CA ILE A 469 -21.89 14.54 22.02
C ILE A 469 -20.40 14.89 21.87
N PRO A 470 -19.59 14.01 21.25
CA PRO A 470 -18.19 14.31 20.97
C PRO A 470 -18.01 15.51 20.04
N ALA A 471 -16.89 16.23 20.18
CA ALA A 471 -16.59 17.42 19.37
C ALA A 471 -16.55 17.14 17.86
N TYR A 472 -16.07 15.97 17.45
CA TYR A 472 -16.08 15.58 16.03
C TYR A 472 -17.50 15.37 15.49
N ILE A 473 -18.42 14.83 16.32
CA ILE A 473 -19.83 14.69 15.95
C ILE A 473 -20.51 16.06 15.87
N ALA A 474 -20.22 16.98 16.79
CA ALA A 474 -20.76 18.34 16.73
C ALA A 474 -20.36 19.05 15.43
N ARG A 475 -19.10 18.91 15.00
CA ARG A 475 -18.62 19.40 13.70
C ARG A 475 -19.35 18.73 12.53
N GLN A 476 -19.55 17.41 12.58
CA GLN A 476 -20.32 16.69 11.58
C GLN A 476 -21.77 17.18 11.51
N LEU A 477 -22.44 17.37 12.65
CA LEU A 477 -23.81 17.90 12.73
C LEU A 477 -23.92 19.31 12.15
N ARG A 478 -22.95 20.19 12.38
CA ARG A 478 -22.90 21.50 11.72
C ARG A 478 -22.92 21.38 10.20
N ARG A 479 -22.21 20.39 9.65
CA ARG A 479 -22.15 20.15 8.21
C ARG A 479 -23.41 19.49 7.65
N VAL A 480 -24.00 18.58 8.42
CA VAL A 480 -25.17 17.77 8.05
C VAL A 480 -26.50 18.52 8.19
N VAL A 481 -26.63 19.33 9.25
CA VAL A 481 -27.84 20.12 9.58
C VAL A 481 -27.73 21.55 9.03
N GLY A 482 -26.52 22.06 8.83
CA GLY A 482 -26.26 23.40 8.33
C GLY A 482 -26.01 24.44 9.42
N SER A 483 -25.92 25.71 9.01
CA SER A 483 -25.54 26.84 9.88
C SER A 483 -26.44 27.03 11.10
N GLY A 484 -27.73 26.66 11.02
CA GLY A 484 -28.68 26.73 12.14
C GLY A 484 -28.29 25.86 13.34
N PHE A 485 -27.43 24.85 13.18
CA PHE A 485 -26.93 24.07 14.31
C PHE A 485 -26.09 24.90 15.29
N VAL A 486 -25.49 26.01 14.83
CA VAL A 486 -24.71 26.92 15.69
C VAL A 486 -25.58 27.57 16.77
N GLU A 487 -26.85 27.84 16.49
CA GLU A 487 -27.81 28.38 17.48
C GLU A 487 -28.11 27.37 18.59
N ILE A 488 -28.11 26.08 18.26
CA ILE A 488 -28.36 24.99 19.20
C ILE A 488 -27.09 24.68 20.00
N TRP A 489 -25.95 24.57 19.33
CA TRP A 489 -24.71 24.08 19.92
C TRP A 489 -23.87 25.18 20.58
N GLY A 490 -23.77 26.34 19.94
CA GLY A 490 -22.76 27.38 20.18
C GLY A 490 -21.67 27.39 19.10
N PRO A 491 -20.74 28.37 19.11
CA PRO A 491 -19.59 28.38 18.20
C PRO A 491 -18.73 27.13 18.39
N ILE A 492 -18.44 26.41 17.30
CA ILE A 492 -17.75 25.10 17.30
C ILE A 492 -16.24 25.25 17.03
N ASP A 493 -15.83 26.35 16.41
CA ASP A 493 -14.48 26.52 15.83
C ASP A 493 -13.76 27.81 16.25
N GLU A 494 -14.27 28.53 17.25
CA GLU A 494 -13.58 29.76 17.70
C GLU A 494 -12.58 29.42 18.81
N PRO A 495 -11.26 29.60 18.60
CA PRO A 495 -10.32 29.62 19.71
C PRO A 495 -10.78 30.68 20.71
N ASP A 496 -10.49 30.43 21.99
CA ASP A 496 -10.70 31.43 23.04
C ASP A 496 -10.13 32.78 22.55
N PRO A 497 -10.95 33.84 22.43
CA PRO A 497 -10.47 35.13 21.93
C PRO A 497 -9.31 35.68 22.77
N ASP A 498 -9.13 35.17 24.00
CA ASP A 498 -8.04 35.47 24.91
C ASP A 498 -7.13 34.24 25.16
N ILE A 499 -6.80 33.46 24.12
CA ILE A 499 -6.04 32.20 24.28
C ILE A 499 -4.74 32.35 25.08
N GLN A 500 -4.04 33.49 24.94
CA GLN A 500 -2.85 33.82 25.71
C GLN A 500 -3.13 33.92 27.22
N GLN A 501 -4.27 34.49 27.62
CA GLN A 501 -4.68 34.50 29.03
C GLN A 501 -5.01 33.09 29.52
N SER A 502 -5.60 32.25 28.67
CA SER A 502 -5.86 30.84 28.99
C SER A 502 -4.56 30.06 29.23
N TYR A 503 -3.53 30.22 28.40
CA TYR A 503 -2.21 29.63 28.67
C TYR A 503 -1.64 30.09 30.03
N ILE A 504 -1.66 31.39 30.30
CA ILE A 504 -1.15 31.94 31.58
C ILE A 504 -1.94 31.38 32.76
N LYS A 505 -3.27 31.35 32.67
CA LYS A 505 -4.18 30.82 33.70
C LYS A 505 -3.87 29.35 34.01
N TYR A 506 -3.80 28.49 32.99
CA TYR A 506 -3.60 27.05 33.20
C TYR A 506 -2.16 26.71 33.63
N LYS A 507 -1.14 27.43 33.14
CA LYS A 507 0.24 27.30 33.67
C LYS A 507 0.29 27.61 35.16
N ASN A 508 -0.33 28.72 35.59
CA ASN A 508 -0.38 29.11 37.00
C ASN A 508 -1.13 28.09 37.87
N LEU A 509 -2.22 27.50 37.36
CA LEU A 509 -2.95 26.44 38.07
C LEU A 509 -2.10 25.18 38.25
N LEU A 510 -1.40 24.75 37.20
CA LEU A 510 -0.53 23.56 37.25
C LEU A 510 0.67 23.77 38.18
N GLN A 511 1.27 24.95 38.19
CA GLN A 511 2.35 25.30 39.12
C GLN A 511 1.90 25.30 40.59
N ARG A 512 0.67 25.75 40.87
CA ARG A 512 0.10 25.69 42.23
C ARG A 512 -0.25 24.27 42.64
N ALA A 513 -0.84 23.49 41.74
CA ALA A 513 -1.21 22.10 41.99
C ALA A 513 0.01 21.17 42.19
N ALA A 514 1.16 21.48 41.59
CA ALA A 514 2.41 20.75 41.83
C ALA A 514 2.93 20.87 43.27
N ALA A 515 2.42 21.81 44.07
CA ALA A 515 2.70 21.91 45.50
C ALA A 515 1.84 20.95 46.36
N ASP A 516 0.77 20.40 45.79
CA ASP A 516 -0.13 19.43 46.44
C ASP A 516 0.17 17.99 45.98
N LYS A 517 -0.25 16.98 46.75
CA LYS A 517 -0.10 15.56 46.38
C LYS A 517 -0.93 15.22 45.13
N ILE A 518 -0.26 14.90 44.02
CA ILE A 518 -0.87 14.46 42.75
C ILE A 518 -1.42 13.03 42.89
N ASP A 519 -2.68 12.81 42.48
CA ASP A 519 -3.33 11.49 42.40
C ASP A 519 -3.32 10.97 40.94
N TYR A 520 -2.44 10.03 40.66
CA TYR A 520 -2.29 9.42 39.35
C TYR A 520 -3.47 8.53 38.94
N ALA A 521 -4.17 7.90 39.90
CA ALA A 521 -5.31 7.04 39.59
C ALA A 521 -6.50 7.89 39.11
N GLN A 522 -6.73 9.03 39.75
CA GLN A 522 -7.76 9.97 39.32
C GLN A 522 -7.40 10.62 37.96
N GLY A 523 -6.13 10.96 37.74
CA GLY A 523 -5.67 11.47 36.44
C GLY A 523 -5.90 10.47 35.30
N ALA A 524 -5.65 9.18 35.52
CA ALA A 524 -5.93 8.14 34.54
C ALA A 524 -7.43 8.05 34.20
N LEU A 525 -8.33 8.22 35.18
CA LEU A 525 -9.77 8.21 34.94
C LEU A 525 -10.23 9.41 34.10
N VAL A 526 -9.66 10.61 34.35
CA VAL A 526 -9.93 11.81 33.55
C VAL A 526 -9.47 11.59 32.10
N PHE A 527 -8.25 11.06 31.91
CA PHE A 527 -7.74 10.71 30.58
C PHE A 527 -8.69 9.75 29.86
N GLN A 528 -9.06 8.63 30.50
CA GLN A 528 -9.92 7.61 29.91
C GLN A 528 -11.27 8.18 29.45
N THR A 529 -11.80 9.17 30.19
CA THR A 529 -13.10 9.78 29.91
C THR A 529 -13.03 10.85 28.82
N SER A 530 -11.98 11.69 28.83
CA SER A 530 -11.91 12.86 27.95
C SER A 530 -11.07 12.66 26.69
N CYS A 531 -9.95 11.93 26.81
CA CYS A 531 -8.99 11.75 25.72
C CYS A 531 -8.97 10.31 25.18
N GLY A 532 -9.27 9.34 26.05
CA GLY A 532 -9.32 7.91 25.75
C GLY A 532 -10.27 7.49 24.62
N PRO A 533 -11.39 8.19 24.31
CA PRO A 533 -12.18 7.86 23.13
C PRO A 533 -11.43 8.03 21.81
N CYS A 534 -10.44 8.93 21.76
CA CYS A 534 -9.67 9.21 20.54
C CYS A 534 -8.25 8.67 20.60
N HIS A 535 -7.58 8.71 21.76
CA HIS A 535 -6.16 8.41 21.90
C HIS A 535 -5.90 7.15 22.73
N THR A 536 -4.90 6.39 22.32
CA THR A 536 -4.35 5.26 23.08
C THR A 536 -3.29 5.74 24.07
N MET A 537 -3.31 5.23 25.30
CA MET A 537 -2.24 5.38 26.28
C MET A 537 -2.04 4.07 27.03
N TYR A 538 -0.80 3.56 27.04
CA TYR A 538 -0.42 2.26 27.59
C TYR A 538 -1.32 1.11 27.09
N GLY A 539 -1.61 1.10 25.80
CA GLY A 539 -2.46 0.08 25.15
C GLY A 539 -3.96 0.20 25.45
N LYS A 540 -4.43 1.29 26.09
CA LYS A 540 -5.86 1.54 26.36
C LYS A 540 -6.33 2.83 25.71
N GLY A 541 -7.45 2.78 25.01
CA GLY A 541 -8.08 3.96 24.37
C GLY A 541 -8.48 3.70 22.91
N GLY A 542 -8.68 4.79 22.16
CA GLY A 542 -9.06 4.79 20.76
C GLY A 542 -7.89 5.01 19.81
N HIS A 543 -8.09 4.70 18.53
CA HIS A 543 -7.07 4.78 17.48
C HIS A 543 -7.38 5.90 16.45
N ILE A 544 -8.19 6.88 16.86
CA ILE A 544 -8.59 8.01 16.00
C ILE A 544 -7.51 9.10 16.04
N GLY A 545 -6.90 9.32 17.20
CA GLY A 545 -5.76 10.20 17.37
C GLY A 545 -4.48 9.40 17.60
N PRO A 546 -3.31 10.06 17.59
CA PRO A 546 -2.03 9.42 17.85
C PRO A 546 -1.98 8.72 19.20
N GLU A 547 -1.19 7.65 19.29
CA GLU A 547 -0.87 7.02 20.56
C GLU A 547 -0.02 7.98 21.42
N LEU A 548 -0.45 8.21 22.65
CA LEU A 548 0.15 9.18 23.58
C LEU A 548 1.06 8.54 24.63
N THR A 549 1.35 7.24 24.55
CA THR A 549 2.22 6.54 25.52
C THR A 549 3.63 7.14 25.54
N GLY A 550 4.21 7.36 24.35
CA GLY A 550 5.56 7.90 24.13
C GLY A 550 5.60 9.37 23.70
N SER A 551 4.48 10.09 23.74
CA SER A 551 4.44 11.52 23.38
C SER A 551 5.18 12.38 24.40
N ASN A 552 5.42 13.66 24.08
CA ASN A 552 6.14 14.62 24.93
C ASN A 552 5.30 15.11 26.15
N ARG A 553 4.55 14.19 26.77
CA ARG A 553 3.57 14.42 27.84
C ARG A 553 4.18 14.85 29.18
N THR A 554 5.50 14.91 29.29
CA THR A 554 6.19 15.53 30.43
C THR A 554 6.36 17.04 30.24
N ASN A 555 6.16 17.55 29.02
CA ASN A 555 6.24 18.97 28.71
C ASN A 555 4.85 19.62 28.81
N ILE A 556 4.69 20.53 29.77
CA ILE A 556 3.43 21.25 30.03
C ILE A 556 3.04 22.14 28.85
N ASP A 557 4.01 22.80 28.20
CA ASP A 557 3.74 23.67 27.06
C ASP A 557 3.20 22.88 25.88
N TYR A 558 3.80 21.71 25.62
CA TYR A 558 3.31 20.77 24.62
C TYR A 558 1.88 20.31 24.91
N LEU A 559 1.57 19.93 26.15
CA LEU A 559 0.23 19.50 26.52
C LEU A 559 -0.79 20.64 26.41
N LEU A 560 -0.48 21.83 26.90
CA LEU A 560 -1.38 22.97 26.83
C LEU A 560 -1.64 23.38 25.37
N ALA A 561 -0.63 23.34 24.51
CA ALA A 561 -0.82 23.60 23.09
C ALA A 561 -1.79 22.61 22.43
N ASN A 562 -1.62 21.32 22.68
CA ASN A 562 -2.50 20.30 22.13
C ASN A 562 -3.92 20.31 22.74
N ILE A 563 -4.09 20.83 23.96
CA ILE A 563 -5.39 20.89 24.65
C ILE A 563 -6.16 22.17 24.30
N LEU A 564 -5.48 23.32 24.29
CA LEU A 564 -6.09 24.62 24.04
C LEU A 564 -6.23 24.90 22.54
N GLU A 565 -5.33 24.36 21.73
CA GLU A 565 -5.28 24.54 20.27
C GLU A 565 -5.19 23.20 19.53
N PRO A 566 -6.17 22.28 19.70
CA PRO A 566 -6.09 20.93 19.13
C PRO A 566 -6.09 20.89 17.59
N ASN A 567 -6.37 22.02 16.92
CA ASN A 567 -6.32 22.13 15.46
C ASN A 567 -5.06 22.89 14.95
N ALA A 568 -4.16 23.36 15.84
CA ALA A 568 -2.96 24.10 15.42
C ALA A 568 -1.97 23.21 14.64
N GLU A 569 -1.87 21.94 15.03
CA GLU A 569 -1.03 20.95 14.35
C GLU A 569 -1.73 19.59 14.36
N ILE A 570 -2.10 19.09 13.18
CA ILE A 570 -2.63 17.74 13.01
C ILE A 570 -1.75 17.04 11.99
N GLN A 571 -1.09 15.95 12.41
CA GLN A 571 -0.29 15.11 11.52
C GLN A 571 -1.13 14.57 10.36
N ASP A 572 -0.52 14.43 9.18
CA ASP A 572 -1.22 14.09 7.93
C ASP A 572 -2.01 12.77 8.02
N ASP A 573 -1.45 11.76 8.69
CA ASP A 573 -2.08 10.45 8.92
C ASP A 573 -3.33 10.51 9.81
N TYR A 574 -3.49 11.59 10.57
CA TYR A 574 -4.63 11.82 11.47
C TYR A 574 -5.54 12.96 10.97
N ARG A 575 -5.35 13.41 9.71
CA ARG A 575 -6.28 14.34 9.08
C ARG A 575 -7.63 13.67 8.92
N MET A 576 -8.64 14.37 9.41
CA MET A 576 -10.02 13.95 9.32
C MET A 576 -10.53 14.16 7.89
N PHE A 577 -10.79 13.07 7.19
CA PHE A 577 -11.50 13.03 5.92
C PHE A 577 -12.99 13.15 6.15
N VAL A 578 -13.64 13.87 5.23
CA VAL A 578 -15.10 13.90 5.17
C VAL A 578 -15.52 13.37 3.81
N VAL A 579 -16.28 12.28 3.83
CA VAL A 579 -16.80 11.61 2.63
C VAL A 579 -18.30 11.82 2.59
N THR A 580 -18.78 12.50 1.55
CA THR A 580 -20.21 12.56 1.24
C THR A 580 -20.51 11.48 0.22
N THR A 581 -21.34 10.50 0.59
CA THR A 581 -21.75 9.41 -0.31
C THR A 581 -22.91 9.84 -1.20
N HIS A 582 -23.10 9.14 -2.32
CA HIS A 582 -24.20 9.40 -3.27
C HIS A 582 -25.61 9.27 -2.67
N ASP A 583 -25.73 8.62 -1.51
CA ASP A 583 -26.98 8.47 -0.77
C ASP A 583 -27.23 9.55 0.28
N GLY A 584 -26.37 10.57 0.34
CA GLY A 584 -26.51 11.72 1.23
C GLY A 584 -25.99 11.50 2.65
N ARG A 585 -25.33 10.37 2.94
CA ARG A 585 -24.59 10.21 4.21
C ARG A 585 -23.28 10.97 4.19
N ILE A 586 -22.90 11.44 5.36
CA ILE A 586 -21.62 12.09 5.62
C ILE A 586 -20.89 11.22 6.64
N PHE A 587 -19.71 10.75 6.23
CA PHE A 587 -18.77 10.04 7.08
C PHE A 587 -17.60 10.95 7.40
N THR A 588 -17.16 10.88 8.66
CA THR A 588 -16.03 11.65 9.15
C THR A 588 -15.06 10.68 9.84
N GLY A 589 -13.81 10.62 9.40
CA GLY A 589 -12.82 9.69 9.94
C GLY A 589 -11.44 9.85 9.31
N ASN A 590 -10.49 9.01 9.67
CA ASN A 590 -9.14 9.02 9.08
C ASN A 590 -9.05 8.00 7.95
N LYS A 591 -8.15 8.24 6.99
CA LYS A 591 -7.87 7.28 5.90
C LYS A 591 -7.01 6.14 6.46
N ILE A 592 -7.47 4.90 6.33
CA ILE A 592 -6.76 3.69 6.78
C ILE A 592 -6.05 2.93 5.65
N SER A 593 -6.55 3.08 4.41
CA SER A 593 -5.97 2.52 3.19
C SER A 593 -6.46 3.33 1.98
N GLU A 594 -5.80 3.17 0.83
CA GLU A 594 -6.26 3.69 -0.47
C GLU A 594 -7.34 2.83 -1.12
#